data_AF-A0A495Z3D1-F1
#
_entry.id   AF-A0A495Z3D1-F1
#
_cell.length_a   1.000
_cell.length_b   1.000
_cell.length_c   1.000
_cell.angle_alpha   90.00
_cell.angle_beta   90.00
_cell.angle_gamma   90.00
#
_symmetry.space_group_name_H-M   'P 1'
#
loop_
_entity.id
_entity.type
_entity.pdbx_description
1 polymer ?
#
loop_
_entity_poly.entity_id
_entity_poly.type
_entity_poly.pdbx_seq_one_letter_code
_entity_poly.pdbx_strand_id
1 'polypeptide(L)'
;MKLKIPKFFRGSKQKMTVPSVLEEAQPIGQPQPFDPDRIRYCPQRPFPPYRHVPGVTPHPIRDPQGHSYGLEDDDSPVSLPADWRQTEDYLYGVDLYNFAYWWEAHEAWEGLWNKTEDDCRLFLQGLIQISAALIKYHMRQLRGLQSLSTNGRNKLHQVLTNIDDPTGIYMGINIPEFLACLDRFCDPFFSDAVSEQTYSQVTVKPLIHLYF
;
A
#
# COMPACT_ATOMS: atom_id res chain seq x y z
N MET A 1 -21.38 -5.15 0.65
CA MET A 1 -22.21 -3.92 0.57
C MET A 1 -21.31 -2.78 0.06
N LYS A 2 -21.35 -2.47 -1.25
CA LYS A 2 -20.46 -1.47 -1.87
C LYS A 2 -20.99 -0.06 -1.61
N LEU A 3 -20.26 0.79 -0.89
CA LEU A 3 -20.63 2.20 -0.68
C LEU A 3 -20.53 2.98 -2.01
N LYS A 4 -21.65 3.57 -2.44
CA LYS A 4 -21.74 4.53 -3.56
C LYS A 4 -21.72 5.95 -3.02
N ILE A 5 -20.89 6.82 -3.62
CA ILE A 5 -20.81 8.26 -3.32
C ILE A 5 -21.79 9.03 -4.24
N PRO A 6 -22.56 10.03 -3.77
CA PRO A 6 -23.53 10.75 -4.60
C PRO A 6 -22.89 11.80 -5.54
N LYS A 7 -23.46 11.94 -6.75
CA LYS A 7 -23.11 13.00 -7.72
C LYS A 7 -23.77 14.33 -7.33
N PHE A 8 -22.98 15.40 -7.22
CA PHE A 8 -23.46 16.78 -7.02
C PHE A 8 -23.75 17.50 -8.35
N PHE A 9 -24.81 18.32 -8.33
CA PHE A 9 -25.33 19.14 -9.43
C PHE A 9 -24.37 20.28 -9.85
N ARG A 10 -24.31 20.58 -11.16
CA ARG A 10 -23.58 21.73 -11.74
C ARG A 10 -24.42 23.01 -11.71
N GLY A 11 -23.89 24.06 -11.11
CA GLY A 11 -24.33 25.45 -11.29
C GLY A 11 -23.31 26.24 -12.12
N SER A 12 -23.81 27.03 -13.08
CA SER A 12 -23.00 27.84 -14.02
C SER A 12 -22.47 29.12 -13.37
N LYS A 13 -21.18 29.44 -13.53
CA LYS A 13 -20.61 30.78 -13.24
C LYS A 13 -19.68 31.24 -14.37
N GLN A 14 -19.81 32.53 -14.69
CA GLN A 14 -19.19 33.25 -15.80
C GLN A 14 -17.65 33.29 -15.75
N LYS A 15 -17.03 33.33 -16.93
CA LYS A 15 -15.58 33.36 -17.17
C LYS A 15 -15.00 34.75 -16.91
N MET A 16 -14.00 34.82 -16.02
CA MET A 16 -12.96 35.86 -16.05
C MET A 16 -11.65 35.16 -16.42
N THR A 17 -11.04 35.58 -17.53
CA THR A 17 -9.79 35.03 -18.07
C THR A 17 -8.58 35.63 -17.35
N VAL A 18 -7.85 34.78 -16.64
CA VAL A 18 -6.51 35.05 -16.09
C VAL A 18 -5.50 34.26 -16.96
N PRO A 19 -4.29 34.76 -17.26
CA PRO A 19 -3.35 34.04 -18.13
C PRO A 19 -2.95 32.71 -17.49
N SER A 20 -3.38 31.61 -18.10
CA SER A 20 -3.16 30.24 -17.68
C SER A 20 -1.83 29.76 -18.26
N VAL A 21 -0.72 30.06 -17.57
CA VAL A 21 0.47 29.22 -17.70
C VAL A 21 0.19 28.00 -16.82
N LEU A 22 -0.50 27.00 -17.39
CA LEU A 22 -0.56 25.69 -16.78
C LEU A 22 0.84 25.11 -16.91
N GLU A 23 1.60 25.20 -15.83
CA GLU A 23 2.76 24.36 -15.62
C GLU A 23 2.25 22.91 -15.69
N GLU A 24 2.46 22.26 -16.84
CA GLU A 24 2.06 20.87 -17.04
C GLU A 24 2.78 20.03 -15.99
N ALA A 25 2.04 19.57 -14.98
CA ALA A 25 2.58 18.66 -13.98
C ALA A 25 3.20 17.47 -14.71
N GLN A 26 4.49 17.22 -14.47
CA GLN A 26 5.17 16.09 -15.11
C GLN A 26 4.39 14.80 -14.88
N PRO A 27 4.27 13.93 -15.91
CA PRO A 27 3.50 12.70 -15.78
C PRO A 27 4.07 11.86 -14.63
N ILE A 28 3.21 11.49 -13.67
CA ILE A 28 3.56 10.60 -12.57
C ILE A 28 3.97 9.26 -13.19
N GLY A 29 5.27 8.95 -13.15
CA GLY A 29 5.80 7.67 -13.66
C GLY A 29 5.45 6.48 -12.75
N GLN A 30 5.99 5.30 -13.06
CA GLN A 30 5.88 4.15 -12.16
C GLN A 30 6.70 4.40 -10.87
N PRO A 31 6.17 4.01 -9.68
CA PRO A 31 6.93 4.09 -8.45
C PRO A 31 8.17 3.20 -8.53
N GLN A 32 9.27 3.65 -7.95
CA GLN A 32 10.51 2.89 -7.89
C GLN A 32 10.62 2.20 -6.53
N PRO A 33 11.19 0.97 -6.47
CA PRO A 33 11.46 0.33 -5.20
C PRO A 33 12.47 1.14 -4.38
N PHE A 34 12.30 1.19 -3.06
CA PHE A 34 13.29 1.82 -2.18
C PHE A 34 14.63 1.06 -2.16
N ASP A 35 14.60 -0.23 -2.46
CA ASP A 35 15.76 -1.12 -2.53
C ASP A 35 15.54 -2.17 -3.63
N PRO A 36 16.06 -1.95 -4.87
CA PRO A 36 15.84 -2.84 -6.00
C PRO A 36 16.60 -4.17 -5.89
N ASP A 37 17.62 -4.25 -5.03
CA ASP A 37 18.50 -5.42 -4.90
C ASP A 37 18.07 -6.37 -3.78
N ARG A 38 16.91 -6.11 -3.15
CA ARG A 38 16.40 -6.88 -2.02
C ARG A 38 16.11 -8.32 -2.42
N ILE A 39 16.52 -9.29 -1.59
CA ILE A 39 16.19 -10.70 -1.81
C ILE A 39 14.68 -10.90 -1.61
N ARG A 40 14.08 -11.65 -2.53
CA ARG A 40 12.65 -11.99 -2.56
C ARG A 40 12.34 -13.22 -1.70
N TYR A 41 11.20 -13.20 -1.01
CA TYR A 41 10.68 -14.29 -0.20
C TYR A 41 9.87 -15.31 -1.03
N CYS A 42 9.30 -14.90 -2.16
CA CYS A 42 8.55 -15.75 -3.09
C CYS A 42 9.09 -15.58 -4.53
N PRO A 43 10.38 -15.91 -4.80
CA PRO A 43 11.02 -15.65 -6.10
C PRO A 43 10.43 -16.45 -7.27
N GLN A 44 9.76 -17.57 -6.99
CA GLN A 44 9.13 -18.43 -8.00
C GLN A 44 7.94 -17.77 -8.70
N ARG A 45 7.27 -16.81 -8.05
CA ARG A 45 6.15 -16.07 -8.64
C ARG A 45 6.69 -14.80 -9.31
N PRO A 46 6.53 -14.59 -10.63
CA PRO A 46 7.03 -13.38 -11.28
C PRO A 46 6.22 -12.15 -10.87
N PHE A 47 6.87 -10.97 -10.82
CA PHE A 47 6.14 -9.72 -10.65
C PHE A 47 5.30 -9.37 -11.88
N PRO A 48 4.20 -8.61 -11.71
CA PRO A 48 3.44 -8.10 -12.84
C PRO A 48 4.29 -7.16 -13.71
N PRO A 49 3.95 -6.99 -15.00
CA PRO A 49 4.76 -6.22 -15.95
C PRO A 49 4.82 -4.71 -15.63
N TYR A 50 3.93 -4.21 -14.78
CA TYR A 50 3.94 -2.82 -14.31
C TYR A 50 3.33 -2.72 -12.91
N ARG A 51 3.68 -1.63 -12.21
CA ARG A 51 3.09 -1.24 -10.91
C ARG A 51 1.84 -0.41 -11.14
N HIS A 52 0.70 -0.84 -10.63
CA HIS A 52 -0.52 -0.08 -10.82
C HIS A 52 -0.51 1.24 -10.03
N VAL A 53 -0.73 2.34 -10.75
CA VAL A 53 -0.99 3.67 -10.17
C VAL A 53 -2.37 4.14 -10.66
N PRO A 54 -3.34 4.35 -9.75
CA PRO A 54 -4.68 4.77 -10.10
C PRO A 54 -4.70 6.06 -10.93
N GLY A 55 -5.38 6.02 -12.09
CA GLY A 55 -5.49 7.16 -13.00
C GLY A 55 -4.28 7.40 -13.91
N VAL A 56 -3.24 6.55 -13.82
CA VAL A 56 -2.02 6.65 -14.64
C VAL A 56 -1.86 5.41 -15.51
N THR A 57 -1.86 4.23 -14.90
CA THR A 57 -1.69 2.95 -15.62
C THR A 57 -3.03 2.27 -15.89
N PRO A 58 -3.13 1.39 -16.91
CA PRO A 58 -4.30 0.53 -17.10
C PRO A 58 -4.65 -0.20 -15.81
N HIS A 59 -5.94 -0.25 -15.47
CA HIS A 59 -6.38 -0.94 -14.26
C HIS A 59 -6.19 -2.44 -14.42
N PRO A 60 -5.46 -3.14 -13.52
CA PRO A 60 -5.06 -4.54 -13.70
C PRO A 60 -6.21 -5.49 -14.02
N ILE A 61 -7.34 -5.37 -13.33
CA ILE A 61 -8.49 -6.26 -13.50
C ILE A 61 -9.55 -5.72 -14.48
N ARG A 62 -9.73 -4.39 -14.55
CA ARG A 62 -10.90 -3.77 -15.20
C ARG A 62 -10.64 -3.24 -16.60
N ASP A 63 -9.39 -3.02 -16.95
CA ASP A 63 -8.98 -2.48 -18.24
C ASP A 63 -8.54 -3.63 -19.15
N PRO A 64 -8.96 -3.71 -20.43
CA PRO A 64 -8.48 -4.73 -21.37
C PRO A 64 -6.97 -4.82 -21.54
N GLN A 65 -6.22 -3.75 -21.22
CA GLN A 65 -4.75 -3.73 -21.21
C GLN A 65 -4.17 -4.04 -19.83
N GLY A 66 -5.02 -4.38 -18.86
CA GLY A 66 -4.67 -4.71 -17.50
C GLY A 66 -3.94 -6.04 -17.39
N HIS A 67 -2.91 -6.11 -16.54
CA HIS A 67 -2.09 -7.32 -16.39
C HIS A 67 -2.80 -8.53 -15.77
N SER A 68 -4.02 -8.34 -15.25
CA SER A 68 -4.89 -9.40 -14.73
C SER A 68 -6.28 -9.41 -15.40
N TYR A 69 -6.43 -8.75 -16.55
CA TYR A 69 -7.71 -8.63 -17.21
C TYR A 69 -8.20 -9.97 -17.74
N GLY A 70 -9.42 -10.35 -17.38
CA GLY A 70 -10.03 -11.61 -17.81
C GLY A 70 -9.42 -12.86 -17.18
N LEU A 71 -8.49 -12.70 -16.21
CA LEU A 71 -8.10 -13.81 -15.35
C LEU A 71 -9.24 -14.04 -14.35
N GLU A 72 -9.64 -15.30 -14.20
CA GLU A 72 -10.58 -15.69 -13.15
C GLU A 72 -9.87 -15.60 -11.80
N ASP A 73 -10.59 -15.10 -10.78
CA ASP A 73 -10.09 -15.18 -9.42
C ASP A 73 -9.97 -16.68 -9.05
N ASP A 74 -8.85 -17.06 -8.44
CA ASP A 74 -8.73 -18.40 -7.88
C ASP A 74 -9.63 -18.48 -6.64
N ASP A 75 -10.87 -18.90 -6.86
CA ASP A 75 -11.87 -19.14 -5.83
C ASP A 75 -11.56 -20.38 -4.97
N SER A 76 -10.42 -21.04 -5.18
CA SER A 76 -9.98 -22.11 -4.30
C SER A 76 -9.98 -21.63 -2.84
N PRO A 77 -10.47 -22.46 -1.91
CA PRO A 77 -10.40 -22.13 -0.49
C PRO A 77 -8.94 -22.12 -0.05
N VAL A 78 -8.29 -20.95 -0.20
CA VAL A 78 -7.02 -20.65 0.46
C VAL A 78 -7.30 -20.64 1.96
N SER A 79 -7.05 -21.77 2.62
CA SER A 79 -6.85 -21.77 4.06
C SER A 79 -5.48 -21.15 4.29
N LEU A 80 -5.42 -20.08 5.07
CA LEU A 80 -4.14 -19.67 5.64
C LEU A 80 -3.62 -20.83 6.48
N PRO A 81 -2.47 -21.43 6.13
CA PRO A 81 -1.80 -22.34 7.04
C PRO A 81 -1.59 -21.65 8.38
N ALA A 82 -1.60 -22.41 9.48
CA ALA A 82 -1.24 -21.88 10.80
C ALA A 82 0.16 -21.25 10.80
N ASP A 83 1.03 -21.72 9.91
CA ASP A 83 2.38 -21.19 9.69
C ASP A 83 2.40 -20.25 8.48
N TRP A 84 2.50 -18.95 8.73
CA TRP A 84 2.58 -17.90 7.72
C TRP A 84 3.73 -18.10 6.72
N ARG A 85 4.79 -18.84 7.08
CA ARG A 85 5.95 -19.15 6.21
C ARG A 85 5.55 -19.98 5.00
N GLN A 86 4.42 -20.68 5.06
CA GLN A 86 3.90 -21.51 3.99
C GLN A 86 2.81 -20.81 3.16
N THR A 87 2.44 -19.59 3.53
CA THR A 87 1.45 -18.80 2.79
C THR A 87 2.13 -18.03 1.65
N GLU A 88 2.14 -18.61 0.46
CA GLU A 88 2.77 -17.97 -0.71
C GLU A 88 2.22 -16.58 -1.02
N ASP A 89 0.89 -16.37 -0.91
CA ASP A 89 0.27 -15.05 -1.14
C ASP A 89 0.74 -14.00 -0.12
N TYR A 90 0.99 -14.40 1.13
CA TYR A 90 1.51 -13.50 2.15
C TYR A 90 2.94 -13.08 1.83
N LEU A 91 3.81 -14.06 1.56
CA LEU A 91 5.21 -13.83 1.20
C LEU A 91 5.34 -13.01 -0.10
N TYR A 92 4.50 -13.31 -1.09
CA TYR A 92 4.46 -12.58 -2.35
C TYR A 92 3.95 -11.15 -2.17
N GLY A 93 2.96 -10.92 -1.30
CA GLY A 93 2.53 -9.57 -0.93
C GLY A 93 3.66 -8.75 -0.29
N VAL A 94 4.50 -9.37 0.55
CA VAL A 94 5.69 -8.72 1.13
C VAL A 94 6.72 -8.37 0.05
N ASP A 95 6.95 -9.26 -0.92
CA ASP A 95 7.80 -8.97 -2.08
C ASP A 95 7.25 -7.77 -2.87
N LEU A 96 5.97 -7.82 -3.25
CA LEU A 96 5.30 -6.75 -4.00
C LEU A 96 5.43 -5.40 -3.28
N TYR A 97 5.17 -5.39 -1.97
CA TYR A 97 5.28 -4.19 -1.14
C TYR A 97 6.70 -3.61 -1.16
N ASN A 98 7.70 -4.46 -0.91
CA ASN A 98 9.10 -4.05 -0.88
C ASN A 98 9.60 -3.54 -2.24
N PHE A 99 9.04 -4.06 -3.33
CA PHE A 99 9.38 -3.68 -4.69
C PHE A 99 8.49 -2.57 -5.30
N ALA A 100 7.73 -1.88 -4.46
CA ALA A 100 6.83 -0.77 -4.81
C ALA A 100 5.62 -1.12 -5.69
N TYR A 101 5.25 -2.39 -5.79
CA TYR A 101 3.96 -2.85 -6.32
C TYR A 101 2.89 -2.73 -5.23
N TRP A 102 2.71 -1.53 -4.65
CA TRP A 102 1.88 -1.36 -3.45
C TRP A 102 0.39 -1.63 -3.69
N TRP A 103 -0.10 -1.40 -4.91
CA TRP A 103 -1.48 -1.78 -5.24
C TRP A 103 -1.61 -3.30 -5.33
N GLU A 104 -0.67 -3.98 -5.99
CA GLU A 104 -0.68 -5.42 -6.09
C GLU A 104 -0.48 -6.09 -4.72
N ALA A 105 0.36 -5.52 -3.86
CA ALA A 105 0.56 -5.99 -2.48
C ALA A 105 -0.74 -5.88 -1.68
N HIS A 106 -1.48 -4.77 -1.86
CA HIS A 106 -2.81 -4.59 -1.29
C HIS A 106 -3.75 -5.72 -1.74
N GLU A 107 -3.86 -6.00 -3.04
CA GLU A 107 -4.75 -7.07 -3.54
C GLU A 107 -4.33 -8.45 -3.03
N ALA A 108 -3.03 -8.75 -3.02
CA ALA A 108 -2.50 -10.02 -2.54
C ALA A 108 -2.88 -10.27 -1.07
N TRP A 109 -2.88 -9.23 -0.25
CA TRP A 109 -3.31 -9.34 1.15
C TRP A 109 -4.84 -9.22 1.33
N GLU A 110 -5.58 -8.60 0.41
CA GLU A 110 -7.05 -8.47 0.51
C GLU A 110 -7.74 -9.84 0.46
N GLY A 111 -7.24 -10.77 -0.37
CA GLY A 111 -7.73 -12.15 -0.42
C GLY A 111 -7.58 -12.88 0.93
N LEU A 112 -6.44 -12.70 1.59
CA LEU A 112 -6.16 -13.24 2.93
C LEU A 112 -7.01 -12.54 4.00
N TRP A 113 -7.11 -11.22 3.95
CA TRP A 113 -7.88 -10.39 4.88
C TRP A 113 -9.37 -10.77 4.90
N ASN A 114 -9.95 -11.04 3.73
CA ASN A 114 -11.35 -11.45 3.63
C ASN A 114 -11.63 -12.81 4.31
N LYS A 115 -10.62 -13.67 4.43
CA LYS A 115 -10.71 -15.05 4.96
C LYS A 115 -10.18 -15.17 6.40
N THR A 116 -9.77 -14.06 7.03
CA THR A 116 -9.22 -14.03 8.39
C THR A 116 -10.11 -13.28 9.36
N GLU A 117 -9.90 -13.58 10.64
CA GLU A 117 -10.56 -12.95 11.77
C GLU A 117 -9.52 -12.42 12.77
N ASP A 118 -10.00 -11.71 13.79
CA ASP A 118 -9.23 -11.21 14.94
C ASP A 118 -7.94 -10.46 14.55
N ASP A 119 -6.83 -10.75 15.23
CA ASP A 119 -5.56 -10.05 15.08
C ASP A 119 -4.94 -10.24 13.69
N CYS A 120 -5.17 -11.38 13.06
CA CYS A 120 -4.66 -11.65 11.72
C CYS A 120 -5.35 -10.73 10.70
N ARG A 121 -6.68 -10.60 10.81
CA ARG A 121 -7.46 -9.66 10.01
C ARG A 121 -7.03 -8.22 10.26
N LEU A 122 -6.82 -7.85 11.51
CA LEU A 122 -6.42 -6.50 11.89
C LEU A 122 -5.02 -6.14 11.37
N PHE A 123 -4.07 -7.08 11.47
CA PHE A 123 -2.72 -6.99 10.97
C PHE A 123 -2.67 -6.79 9.46
N LEU A 124 -3.33 -7.67 8.70
CA LEU A 124 -3.41 -7.58 7.24
C LEU A 124 -4.06 -6.26 6.81
N GLN A 125 -5.11 -5.82 7.52
CA GLN A 125 -5.72 -4.53 7.26
C GLN A 125 -4.76 -3.35 7.49
N GLY A 126 -3.89 -3.46 8.50
CA GLY A 126 -2.80 -2.50 8.73
C GLY A 126 -1.87 -2.41 7.53
N LEU A 127 -1.34 -3.55 7.07
CA LEU A 127 -0.42 -3.62 5.91
C LEU A 127 -1.07 -3.11 4.61
N ILE A 128 -2.34 -3.47 4.39
CA ILE A 128 -3.18 -2.95 3.30
C ILE A 128 -3.24 -1.42 3.32
N GLN A 129 -3.52 -0.83 4.49
CA GLN A 129 -3.62 0.63 4.61
C GLN A 129 -2.27 1.32 4.44
N ILE A 130 -1.18 0.74 4.94
CA ILE A 130 0.18 1.27 4.70
C ILE A 130 0.53 1.22 3.20
N SER A 131 0.21 0.14 2.50
CA SER A 131 0.41 0.04 1.05
C SER A 131 -0.36 1.13 0.30
N ALA A 132 -1.63 1.32 0.63
CA ALA A 132 -2.44 2.39 0.06
C ALA A 132 -1.87 3.78 0.38
N ALA A 133 -1.30 3.98 1.58
CA ALA A 133 -0.63 5.22 1.96
C ALA A 133 0.60 5.51 1.08
N LEU A 134 1.39 4.49 0.73
CA LEU A 134 2.55 4.65 -0.15
C LEU A 134 2.15 4.99 -1.60
N ILE A 135 1.02 4.48 -2.08
CA ILE A 135 0.42 4.95 -3.35
C ILE A 135 0.10 6.44 -3.26
N LYS A 136 -0.50 6.90 -2.15
CA LYS A 136 -0.80 8.33 -1.93
C LYS A 136 0.44 9.19 -1.82
N TYR A 137 1.51 8.68 -1.19
CA TYR A 137 2.82 9.33 -1.17
C TYR A 137 3.37 9.53 -2.59
N HIS A 138 3.36 8.48 -3.42
CA HIS A 138 3.80 8.57 -4.81
C HIS A 138 2.99 9.56 -5.63
N MET A 139 1.67 9.60 -5.42
CA MET A 139 0.77 10.51 -6.11
C MET A 139 0.74 11.95 -5.55
N ARG A 140 1.58 12.29 -4.56
CA ARG A 140 1.58 13.59 -3.86
C ARG A 140 0.24 13.94 -3.21
N GLN A 141 -0.52 12.93 -2.78
CA GLN A 141 -1.83 13.09 -2.16
C GLN A 141 -1.73 13.11 -0.63
N LEU A 142 -1.26 14.24 -0.08
CA LEU A 142 -0.90 14.39 1.34
C LEU A 142 -1.99 13.93 2.32
N ARG A 143 -3.23 14.39 2.15
CA ARG A 143 -4.34 14.01 3.06
C ARG A 143 -4.59 12.50 3.06
N GLY A 144 -4.48 11.87 1.88
CA GLY A 144 -4.65 10.43 1.73
C GLY A 144 -3.51 9.67 2.41
N LEU A 145 -2.27 10.13 2.21
CA LEU A 145 -1.08 9.59 2.88
C LEU A 145 -1.25 9.65 4.41
N GLN A 146 -1.54 10.84 4.95
CA GLN A 146 -1.68 11.05 6.39
C GLN A 146 -2.77 10.15 6.99
N SER A 147 -3.96 10.12 6.36
CA SER A 147 -5.08 9.34 6.88
C SER A 147 -4.81 7.84 6.85
N LEU A 148 -4.32 7.31 5.73
CA LEU A 148 -4.08 5.87 5.57
C LEU A 148 -2.89 5.40 6.40
N SER A 149 -1.80 6.18 6.48
CA SER A 149 -0.64 5.82 7.31
C SER A 149 -0.98 5.83 8.80
N THR A 150 -1.80 6.79 9.25
CA THR A 150 -2.28 6.83 10.64
C THR A 150 -3.14 5.62 10.95
N ASN A 151 -4.13 5.33 10.11
CA ASN A 151 -5.03 4.20 10.33
C ASN A 151 -4.27 2.87 10.29
N GLY A 152 -3.36 2.68 9.34
CA GLY A 152 -2.56 1.45 9.23
C GLY A 152 -1.67 1.24 10.44
N ARG A 153 -0.93 2.27 10.87
CA ARG A 153 -0.08 2.21 12.07
C ARG A 153 -0.88 1.91 13.34
N ASN A 154 -2.05 2.56 13.51
CA ASN A 154 -2.92 2.30 14.67
C ASN A 154 -3.36 0.83 14.75
N LYS A 155 -3.63 0.19 13.62
CA LYS A 155 -3.98 -1.25 13.58
C LYS A 155 -2.81 -2.13 13.97
N LEU A 156 -1.62 -1.84 13.47
CA LEU A 156 -0.41 -2.58 13.84
C LEU A 156 -0.08 -2.40 15.33
N HIS A 157 -0.25 -1.20 15.89
CA HIS A 157 -0.14 -0.98 17.34
C HIS A 157 -1.17 -1.78 18.14
N GLN A 158 -2.40 -1.88 17.65
CA GLN A 158 -3.42 -2.67 18.32
C GLN A 158 -3.08 -4.18 18.28
N VAL A 159 -2.58 -4.69 17.15
CA VAL A 159 -2.06 -6.08 17.08
C VAL A 159 -0.94 -6.29 18.10
N LEU A 160 0.02 -5.37 18.20
CA LEU A 160 1.10 -5.43 19.19
C LEU A 160 0.57 -5.46 20.64
N THR A 161 -0.57 -4.83 20.91
CA THR A 161 -1.20 -4.83 22.23
C THR A 161 -1.94 -6.14 22.53
N ASN A 162 -2.41 -6.82 21.50
CA ASN A 162 -3.20 -8.05 21.63
C ASN A 162 -2.35 -9.33 21.70
N ILE A 163 -1.12 -9.30 21.17
CA ILE A 163 -0.25 -10.48 21.14
C ILE A 163 0.50 -10.68 22.46
N ASP A 164 0.62 -11.94 22.90
CA ASP A 164 1.38 -12.33 24.10
C ASP A 164 2.88 -12.58 23.83
N ASP A 165 3.37 -12.21 22.64
CA ASP A 165 4.79 -12.35 22.28
C ASP A 165 5.60 -11.12 22.72
N PRO A 166 6.53 -11.24 23.69
CA PRO A 166 7.30 -10.11 24.19
C PRO A 166 8.29 -9.52 23.16
N THR A 167 8.58 -10.24 22.07
CA THR A 167 9.41 -9.72 20.97
C THR A 167 8.64 -8.78 20.05
N GLY A 168 7.30 -8.83 20.09
CA GLY A 168 6.43 -8.09 19.19
C GLY A 168 6.44 -8.61 17.75
N ILE A 169 6.93 -9.84 17.52
CA ILE A 169 6.93 -10.45 16.19
C ILE A 169 5.56 -11.07 15.92
N TYR A 170 4.93 -10.66 14.82
CA TYR A 170 3.67 -11.25 14.37
C TYR A 170 3.73 -11.53 12.87
N MET A 171 3.38 -12.76 12.49
CA MET A 171 3.50 -13.26 11.11
C MET A 171 4.88 -13.00 10.49
N GLY A 172 5.94 -13.08 11.31
CA GLY A 172 7.32 -12.84 10.87
C GLY A 172 7.73 -11.38 10.81
N ILE A 173 6.85 -10.40 10.99
CA ILE A 173 7.23 -8.99 11.06
C ILE A 173 7.47 -8.60 12.52
N ASN A 174 8.64 -8.03 12.83
CA ASN A 174 8.85 -7.31 14.08
C ASN A 174 8.04 -6.00 14.03
N ILE A 175 6.86 -6.00 14.64
CA ILE A 175 5.93 -4.87 14.58
C ILE A 175 6.55 -3.59 15.17
N PRO A 176 7.20 -3.62 16.36
CA PRO A 176 7.85 -2.44 16.93
C PRO A 176 8.87 -1.79 15.99
N GLU A 177 9.76 -2.59 15.39
CA GLU A 177 10.77 -2.08 14.46
C GLU A 177 10.14 -1.50 13.20
N PHE A 178 9.13 -2.18 12.65
CA PHE A 178 8.43 -1.72 11.45
C PHE A 178 7.66 -0.42 11.72
N LEU A 179 6.97 -0.31 12.85
CA LEU A 179 6.30 0.92 13.28
C LEU A 179 7.28 2.08 13.45
N ALA A 180 8.41 1.86 14.14
CA ALA A 180 9.44 2.88 14.30
C ALA A 180 10.05 3.33 12.95
N CYS A 181 10.10 2.44 11.96
CA CYS A 181 10.49 2.78 10.59
C CYS A 181 9.41 3.63 9.90
N LEU A 182 8.14 3.21 9.97
CA LEU A 182 7.00 3.92 9.41
C LEU A 182 6.83 5.31 10.02
N ASP A 183 7.05 5.46 11.33
CA ASP A 183 6.96 6.75 12.01
C ASP A 183 8.02 7.71 11.50
N ARG A 184 9.29 7.29 11.40
CA ARG A 184 10.35 8.11 10.83
C ARG A 184 10.13 8.43 9.35
N PHE A 185 9.57 7.50 8.58
CA PHE A 185 9.18 7.76 7.19
C PHE A 185 8.06 8.79 7.09
N CYS A 186 7.05 8.70 7.96
CA CYS A 186 5.87 9.53 7.93
C CYS A 186 6.09 10.94 8.50
N ASP A 187 6.97 11.07 9.51
CA ASP A 187 7.16 12.28 10.32
C ASP A 187 7.23 13.59 9.49
N PRO A 188 8.01 13.68 8.39
CA PRO A 188 8.09 14.91 7.61
C PRO A 188 6.75 15.36 7.01
N PHE A 189 5.84 14.41 6.74
CA PHE A 189 4.52 14.65 6.13
C PHE A 189 3.45 15.08 7.14
N PHE A 190 3.76 15.13 8.43
CA PHE A 190 2.85 15.64 9.47
C PHE A 190 3.27 17.03 9.98
N SER A 191 4.29 17.65 9.38
CA SER A 191 4.68 19.03 9.67
C SER A 191 3.73 20.07 9.06
N ASP A 192 3.76 21.29 9.58
CA ASP A 192 2.94 22.41 9.07
C ASP A 192 3.34 22.88 7.66
N ALA A 193 4.53 22.49 7.19
CA ALA A 193 5.13 22.97 5.94
C ALA A 193 5.61 21.82 5.04
N VAL A 194 4.68 20.99 4.58
CA VAL A 194 4.96 19.93 3.58
C VAL A 194 5.07 20.54 2.18
N SER A 195 6.17 20.27 1.48
CA SER A 195 6.43 20.73 0.11
C SER A 195 6.97 19.59 -0.77
N GLU A 196 7.18 19.82 -2.07
CA GLU A 196 7.82 18.82 -2.95
C GLU A 196 9.20 18.40 -2.46
N GLN A 197 9.94 19.30 -1.80
CA GLN A 197 11.23 18.98 -1.22
C GLN A 197 11.09 17.86 -0.16
N THR A 198 10.02 17.88 0.63
CA THR A 198 9.71 16.83 1.62
C THR A 198 9.63 15.45 0.98
N TYR A 199 9.01 15.33 -0.21
CA TYR A 199 8.90 14.05 -0.92
C TYR A 199 10.23 13.56 -1.48
N SER A 200 11.07 14.49 -1.96
CA SER A 200 12.37 14.18 -2.57
C SER A 200 13.49 13.85 -1.56
N GLN A 201 13.35 14.26 -0.31
CA GLN A 201 14.37 14.14 0.72
C GLN A 201 14.15 12.98 1.70
N VAL A 202 13.14 12.14 1.47
CA VAL A 202 12.90 10.97 2.33
C VAL A 202 14.06 9.97 2.17
N THR A 203 14.77 9.72 3.27
CA THR A 203 15.91 8.78 3.31
C THR A 203 15.55 7.45 3.96
N VAL A 204 14.45 7.40 4.72
CA VAL A 204 13.97 6.19 5.40
C VAL A 204 13.24 5.30 4.41
N LYS A 205 13.56 4.00 4.42
CA LYS A 205 12.95 3.00 3.56
C LYS A 205 11.98 2.15 4.39
N PRO A 206 10.66 2.33 4.28
CA PRO A 206 9.67 1.60 5.08
C PRO A 206 9.49 0.17 4.55
N LEU A 207 10.57 -0.60 4.46
CA LEU A 207 10.59 -1.96 3.94
C LEU A 207 10.23 -2.97 5.04
N ILE A 208 9.56 -4.05 4.63
CA ILE A 208 9.23 -5.18 5.51
C ILE A 208 10.38 -6.19 5.50
N HIS A 209 10.83 -6.60 6.68
CA HIS A 209 11.75 -7.71 6.89
C HIS A 209 11.03 -8.83 7.66
N LEU A 210 11.12 -10.05 7.14
CA LEU A 210 10.56 -11.25 7.77
C LEU A 210 11.63 -12.01 8.56
N TYR A 211 11.31 -12.31 9.83
CA TYR A 211 12.08 -13.15 10.74
C TYR A 211 11.57 -14.59 10.64
N PHE A 212 12.44 -15.52 10.22
CA PHE A 212 12.11 -16.94 10.06
C PHE A 212 12.38 -17.75 11.33
#